data_AF-A0A7X6UGD3-F1
#
_entry.id   AF-A0A7X6UGD3-F1
#
_cell.length_a   1.000
_cell.length_b   1.000
_cell.length_c   1.000
_cell.angle_alpha   90.00
_cell.angle_beta   90.00
_cell.angle_gamma   90.00
#
_symmetry.space_group_name_H-M   'P 1'
#
loop_
_entity.id
_entity.type
_entity.pdbx_description
1 polymer ?
#
loop_
_entity_poly.entity_id
_entity_poly.type
_entity_poly.pdbx_seq_one_letter_code
_entity_poly.pdbx_strand_id
1 'polypeptide(L)'
;TYSGWGTELELAILRTLMEKQGADYSQVRIINQSAGNYIASMELEADFAWIYYGWDGVNCDLQDYPIDFIPLQSIEPDLDFYSPLIITNEKTLAERPDLIRRFLKATQRGYLDAMEDPQGAVDSLLNAAPGLDPELLLASQLYLNDHYVDDAAYWGAMSGQTWIRFAGWMDQHQLLDRPIDVLKAFDTSFLPGAEDG
;
A
#
# COMPACT_ATOMS: atom_id res chain seq x y z
N THR A 1 15.27 6.65 -15.91
CA THR A 1 14.97 7.67 -14.89
C THR A 1 13.79 7.19 -14.09
N TYR A 2 13.91 7.21 -12.77
CA TYR A 2 12.84 6.85 -11.85
C TYR A 2 12.19 8.10 -11.27
N SER A 3 10.86 8.16 -11.27
CA SER A 3 10.08 9.18 -10.57
C SER A 3 9.54 8.61 -9.26
N GLY A 4 9.83 9.27 -8.15
CA GLY A 4 9.30 8.87 -6.85
C GLY A 4 9.50 9.95 -5.80
N TRP A 5 9.69 9.53 -4.55
CA TRP A 5 9.77 10.41 -3.39
C TRP A 5 11.18 10.51 -2.82
N GLY A 6 12.08 9.63 -3.24
CA GLY A 6 13.48 9.62 -2.82
C GLY A 6 13.68 9.13 -1.38
N THR A 7 12.72 8.37 -0.84
CA THR A 7 12.84 7.82 0.51
C THR A 7 13.84 6.68 0.55
N GLU A 8 14.54 6.49 1.67
CA GLU A 8 15.55 5.43 1.80
C GLU A 8 14.96 4.03 1.54
N LEU A 9 13.72 3.78 2.01
CA LEU A 9 12.99 2.55 1.76
C LEU A 9 12.76 2.31 0.25
N GLU A 10 12.24 3.32 -0.45
CA GLU A 10 11.98 3.25 -1.89
C GLU A 10 13.26 2.99 -2.69
N LEU A 11 14.35 3.70 -2.36
CA LEU A 11 15.65 3.52 -3.01
C LEU A 11 16.24 2.13 -2.73
N ALA A 12 16.05 1.59 -1.52
CA ALA A 12 16.50 0.24 -1.18
C ALA A 12 15.68 -0.85 -1.88
N ILE A 13 14.37 -0.67 -2.04
CA ILE A 13 13.52 -1.55 -2.85
C ILE A 13 14.05 -1.60 -4.28
N LEU A 14 14.20 -0.43 -4.93
CA LEU A 14 14.70 -0.37 -6.31
C LEU A 14 16.06 -1.03 -6.47
N ARG A 15 16.99 -0.75 -5.56
CA ARG A 15 18.31 -1.38 -5.56
C ARG A 15 18.22 -2.89 -5.45
N THR A 16 17.42 -3.40 -4.52
CA THR A 16 17.22 -4.85 -4.31
C THR A 16 16.71 -5.52 -5.57
N LEU A 17 15.68 -4.96 -6.20
CA LEU A 17 15.08 -5.53 -7.41
C LEU A 17 16.09 -5.58 -8.56
N MET A 18 16.84 -4.49 -8.76
CA MET A 18 17.85 -4.42 -9.82
C MET A 18 19.01 -5.39 -9.57
N GLU A 19 19.56 -5.43 -8.36
CA GLU A 19 20.68 -6.31 -8.01
C GLU A 19 20.29 -7.79 -8.15
N LYS A 20 19.07 -8.18 -7.75
CA LYS A 20 18.55 -9.54 -7.94
C LYS A 20 18.43 -9.96 -9.41
N GLN A 21 18.24 -8.99 -10.30
CA GLN A 21 18.20 -9.21 -11.75
C GLN A 21 19.57 -9.00 -12.43
N GLY A 22 20.64 -8.77 -11.66
CA GLY A 22 21.98 -8.50 -12.18
C GLY A 22 22.13 -7.15 -12.89
N ALA A 23 21.22 -6.21 -12.62
CA ALA A 23 21.24 -4.86 -13.18
C ALA A 23 22.00 -3.87 -12.29
N ASP A 24 22.58 -2.84 -12.90
CA ASP A 24 23.40 -1.82 -12.23
C ASP A 24 22.53 -0.64 -11.75
N TYR A 25 22.24 -0.60 -10.45
CA TYR A 25 21.46 0.46 -9.81
C TYR A 25 22.07 1.87 -10.01
N SER A 26 23.40 1.98 -10.17
CA SER A 26 24.06 3.29 -10.31
C SER A 26 23.68 4.03 -11.60
N GLN A 27 23.08 3.33 -12.56
CA GLN A 27 22.60 3.91 -13.82
C GLN A 27 21.21 4.54 -13.69
N VAL A 28 20.52 4.33 -12.56
CA VAL A 28 19.21 4.93 -12.33
C VAL A 28 19.37 6.36 -11.83
N ARG A 29 18.91 7.31 -12.65
CA ARG A 29 18.66 8.68 -12.21
C ARG A 29 17.34 8.74 -11.45
N ILE A 30 17.41 9.11 -10.17
CA ILE A 30 16.25 9.37 -9.32
C ILE A 30 15.84 10.84 -9.46
N ILE A 31 14.55 11.09 -9.65
CA ILE A 31 13.96 12.43 -9.53
C ILE A 31 12.79 12.39 -8.55
N ASN A 32 12.52 13.53 -7.92
CA ASN A 32 11.31 13.69 -7.13
C ASN A 32 10.17 14.05 -8.09
N GLN A 33 9.06 13.31 -7.99
CA GLN A 33 7.90 13.53 -8.85
C GLN A 33 7.38 14.96 -8.71
N SER A 34 7.19 15.62 -9.86
CA SER A 34 6.61 16.97 -9.92
C SER A 34 5.30 17.00 -10.72
N ALA A 35 5.07 15.99 -11.55
CA ALA A 35 3.84 15.83 -12.30
C ALA A 35 2.65 15.44 -11.41
N GLY A 36 1.44 15.87 -11.80
CA GLY A 36 0.22 15.68 -11.03
C GLY A 36 -0.34 14.24 -10.99
N ASN A 37 0.12 13.36 -11.89
CA ASN A 37 -0.23 11.93 -11.91
C ASN A 37 0.86 11.10 -12.60
N TYR A 38 0.73 9.77 -12.55
CA TYR A 38 1.69 8.84 -13.14
C TYR A 38 1.90 9.05 -14.66
N ILE A 39 0.83 9.13 -15.46
CA ILE A 39 0.94 9.27 -16.93
C ILE A 39 1.72 10.54 -17.29
N ALA A 40 1.39 11.67 -16.67
CA ALA A 40 2.13 12.91 -16.88
C ALA A 40 3.60 12.80 -16.45
N SER A 41 3.89 12.03 -15.40
CA SER A 41 5.26 11.77 -14.96
C SER A 41 6.05 10.98 -16.01
N MET A 42 5.44 9.93 -16.60
CA MET A 42 6.08 9.10 -17.63
C MET A 42 6.29 9.86 -18.95
N GLU A 43 5.39 10.78 -19.31
CA GLU A 43 5.52 11.56 -20.56
C GLU A 43 6.52 12.71 -20.46
N LEU A 44 6.71 13.28 -19.26
CA LEU A 44 7.42 14.56 -19.11
C LEU A 44 8.76 14.46 -18.38
N GLU A 45 8.94 13.51 -17.46
CA GLU A 45 10.06 13.56 -16.51
C GLU A 45 10.79 12.23 -16.26
N ALA A 46 10.13 11.07 -16.39
CA ALA A 46 10.71 9.77 -16.04
C ALA A 46 10.30 8.63 -16.97
N ASP A 47 10.90 7.45 -16.76
CA ASP A 47 10.65 6.24 -17.55
C ASP A 47 9.86 5.16 -16.77
N PHE A 48 9.88 5.23 -15.43
CA PHE A 48 9.14 4.32 -14.53
C PHE A 48 8.96 4.92 -13.14
N ALA A 49 7.99 4.42 -12.37
CA ALA A 49 7.69 4.81 -10.99
C ALA A 49 7.13 3.63 -10.19
N TRP A 50 7.13 3.74 -8.86
CA TRP A 50 6.43 2.78 -7.99
C TRP A 50 4.98 3.26 -7.76
N ILE A 51 4.02 2.39 -8.06
CA ILE A 51 2.59 2.71 -8.04
C ILE A 51 1.79 1.69 -7.22
N TYR A 52 0.58 2.09 -6.82
CA TYR A 52 -0.49 1.14 -6.54
C TYR A 52 -1.24 0.84 -7.83
N TYR A 53 -1.34 -0.42 -8.24
CA TYR A 53 -2.05 -0.78 -9.46
C TYR A 53 -3.52 -0.34 -9.40
N GLY A 54 -4.18 -0.52 -8.25
CA GLY A 54 -5.57 -0.09 -8.05
C GLY A 54 -5.82 1.41 -8.21
N TRP A 55 -4.78 2.24 -8.35
CA TRP A 55 -4.91 3.67 -8.64
C TRP A 55 -4.33 4.01 -10.02
N ASP A 56 -3.00 4.07 -10.14
CA ASP A 56 -2.36 4.49 -11.39
C ASP A 56 -2.47 3.43 -12.49
N GLY A 57 -2.41 2.15 -12.14
CA GLY A 57 -2.58 1.05 -13.10
C GLY A 57 -3.98 1.02 -13.72
N VAL A 58 -5.01 1.11 -12.87
CA VAL A 58 -6.41 1.24 -13.32
C VAL A 58 -6.62 2.51 -14.14
N ASN A 59 -6.01 3.63 -13.75
CA ASN A 59 -6.07 4.86 -14.55
C ASN A 59 -5.40 4.67 -15.92
N CYS A 60 -4.26 3.97 -16.00
CA CYS A 60 -3.64 3.61 -17.26
C CYS A 60 -4.53 2.73 -18.13
N ASP A 61 -5.18 1.71 -17.55
CA ASP A 61 -6.14 0.85 -18.26
C ASP A 61 -7.31 1.65 -18.84
N LEU A 62 -7.89 2.58 -18.06
CA LEU A 62 -8.99 3.44 -18.51
C LEU A 62 -8.59 4.40 -19.64
N GLN A 63 -7.34 4.84 -19.66
CA GLN A 63 -6.83 5.78 -20.66
C GLN A 63 -6.16 5.09 -21.86
N ASP A 64 -6.25 3.75 -21.95
CA ASP A 64 -5.52 2.93 -22.94
C ASP A 64 -4.00 3.25 -22.97
N TYR A 65 -3.43 3.60 -21.81
CA TYR A 65 -2.01 3.95 -21.67
C TYR A 65 -1.19 2.69 -21.35
N PRO A 66 -0.38 2.17 -22.29
CA PRO A 66 0.29 0.90 -22.09
C PRO A 66 1.40 1.02 -21.03
N ILE A 67 1.38 0.10 -20.06
CA ILE A 67 2.43 -0.04 -19.05
C ILE A 67 2.87 -1.50 -18.92
N ASP A 68 4.14 -1.69 -18.59
CA ASP A 68 4.60 -2.94 -17.98
C ASP A 68 4.49 -2.79 -16.46
N PHE A 69 3.89 -3.77 -15.79
CA PHE A 69 3.77 -3.79 -14.32
C PHE A 69 4.53 -4.97 -13.72
N ILE A 70 5.43 -4.67 -12.78
CA ILE A 70 6.25 -5.67 -12.10
C ILE A 70 5.89 -5.64 -10.61
N PRO A 71 5.14 -6.65 -10.10
CA PRO A 71 4.92 -6.80 -8.67
C PRO A 71 6.25 -7.01 -7.95
N LEU A 72 6.54 -6.23 -6.90
CA LEU A 72 7.83 -6.30 -6.17
C LEU A 72 8.12 -7.72 -5.68
N GLN A 73 7.08 -8.36 -5.12
CA GLN A 73 7.10 -9.71 -4.57
C GLN A 73 7.39 -10.81 -5.61
N SER A 74 7.24 -10.52 -6.90
CA SER A 74 7.64 -11.46 -7.96
C SER A 74 9.16 -11.62 -8.08
N ILE A 75 9.93 -10.66 -7.55
CA ILE A 75 11.41 -10.66 -7.56
C ILE A 75 11.95 -10.84 -6.14
N GLU A 76 11.37 -10.15 -5.16
CA GLU A 76 11.74 -10.24 -3.75
C GLU A 76 10.52 -10.62 -2.90
N PRO A 77 10.33 -11.91 -2.55
CA PRO A 77 9.19 -12.36 -1.75
C PRO A 77 9.05 -11.66 -0.38
N ASP A 78 10.14 -11.15 0.19
CA ASP A 78 10.10 -10.40 1.44
C ASP A 78 9.50 -8.98 1.28
N LEU A 79 9.30 -8.53 0.03
CA LEU A 79 8.58 -7.30 -0.32
C LEU A 79 7.07 -7.51 -0.52
N ASP A 80 6.54 -8.69 -0.19
CA ASP A 80 5.11 -8.92 0.00
C ASP A 80 4.69 -8.47 1.42
N PHE A 81 4.72 -7.15 1.64
CA PHE A 81 4.42 -6.51 2.93
C PHE A 81 3.11 -5.73 2.90
N TYR A 82 2.58 -5.41 4.08
CA TYR A 82 1.33 -4.68 4.21
C TYR A 82 1.49 -3.19 3.88
N SER A 83 0.79 -2.72 2.85
CA SER A 83 0.71 -1.30 2.50
C SER A 83 -0.56 -1.01 1.69
N PRO A 84 -1.31 0.07 2.00
CA PRO A 84 -1.15 0.96 3.15
C PRO A 84 -1.62 0.31 4.47
N LEU A 85 -1.37 1.00 5.59
CA LEU A 85 -1.70 0.54 6.95
C LEU A 85 -2.40 1.64 7.75
N ILE A 86 -3.19 1.23 8.75
CA ILE A 86 -3.73 2.13 9.78
C ILE A 86 -2.82 2.07 10.99
N ILE A 87 -2.35 3.23 11.46
CA ILE A 87 -1.46 3.34 12.61
C ILE A 87 -2.04 4.22 13.71
N THR A 88 -1.66 3.93 14.95
CA THR A 88 -1.92 4.79 16.12
C THR A 88 -0.68 4.79 17.03
N ASN A 89 -0.69 5.57 18.10
CA ASN A 89 0.39 5.57 19.08
C ASN A 89 0.06 4.70 20.31
N GLU A 90 1.10 4.15 20.95
CA GLU A 90 0.99 3.30 22.14
C GLU A 90 0.20 3.95 23.28
N LYS A 91 0.34 5.27 23.45
CA LYS A 91 -0.42 6.04 24.45
C LYS A 91 -1.93 5.94 24.21
N THR A 92 -2.38 6.13 22.96
CA THR A 92 -3.80 6.04 22.61
C THR A 92 -4.30 4.60 22.73
N LEU A 93 -3.47 3.62 22.39
CA LEU A 93 -3.79 2.19 22.56
C LEU A 93 -4.03 1.84 24.04
N ALA A 94 -3.15 2.31 24.93
CA ALA A 94 -3.21 2.04 26.36
C ALA A 94 -4.32 2.85 27.08
N GLU A 95 -4.46 4.14 26.77
CA GLU A 95 -5.39 5.02 27.47
C GLU A 95 -6.82 4.98 26.91
N ARG A 96 -6.99 4.65 25.63
CA ARG A 96 -8.29 4.68 24.94
C ARG A 96 -8.56 3.42 24.11
N PRO A 97 -8.44 2.21 24.70
CA PRO A 97 -8.62 0.95 23.98
C PRO A 97 -10.02 0.78 23.37
N ASP A 98 -11.06 1.30 24.03
CA ASP A 98 -12.44 1.25 23.52
C ASP A 98 -12.67 2.16 22.32
N LEU A 99 -11.96 3.30 22.25
CA LEU A 99 -11.99 4.17 21.09
C LEU A 99 -11.43 3.44 19.87
N ILE A 100 -10.30 2.75 20.02
CA ILE A 100 -9.66 2.01 18.94
C ILE A 100 -10.58 0.88 18.44
N ARG A 101 -11.17 0.07 19.33
CA ARG A 101 -12.13 -0.98 18.94
C ARG A 101 -13.31 -0.43 18.16
N ARG A 102 -13.91 0.67 18.64
CA ARG A 102 -15.06 1.31 17.98
C ARG A 102 -14.67 1.89 16.62
N PHE A 103 -13.50 2.51 16.53
CA PHE A 103 -12.96 3.02 15.27
C PHE A 103 -12.77 1.88 14.27
N LEU A 104 -12.00 0.85 14.61
CA LEU A 104 -11.75 -0.28 13.72
C LEU A 104 -13.02 -1.05 13.34
N LYS A 105 -14.00 -1.16 14.26
CA LYS A 105 -15.31 -1.74 13.93
C LYS A 105 -16.07 -0.92 12.89
N ALA A 106 -16.08 0.40 13.02
CA ALA A 106 -16.72 1.27 12.03
C ALA A 106 -15.95 1.27 10.71
N THR A 107 -14.61 1.25 10.75
CA THR A 107 -13.76 1.18 9.56
C THR A 107 -13.95 -0.13 8.81
N GLN A 108 -13.88 -1.28 9.48
CA GLN A 108 -14.16 -2.59 8.88
C GLN A 108 -15.52 -2.58 8.19
N ARG A 109 -16.55 -2.08 8.87
CA ARG A 109 -17.88 -1.97 8.29
C ARG A 109 -17.89 -1.13 7.01
N GLY A 110 -17.19 0.00 6.99
CA GLY A 110 -17.05 0.84 5.81
C GLY A 110 -16.38 0.15 4.62
N TYR A 111 -15.32 -0.63 4.86
CA TYR A 111 -14.69 -1.43 3.79
C TYR A 111 -15.64 -2.50 3.24
N LEU A 112 -16.33 -3.22 4.12
CA LEU A 112 -17.30 -4.25 3.69
C LEU A 112 -18.50 -3.64 2.95
N ASP A 113 -19.02 -2.50 3.42
CA ASP A 113 -20.10 -1.77 2.74
C ASP A 113 -19.62 -1.26 1.37
N ALA A 114 -18.36 -0.82 1.24
CA ALA A 114 -17.79 -0.41 -0.05
C ALA A 114 -17.60 -1.58 -1.03
N MET A 115 -17.33 -2.78 -0.51
CA MET A 115 -17.29 -4.00 -1.33
C MET A 115 -18.68 -4.42 -1.81
N GLU A 116 -19.70 -4.28 -0.96
CA GLU A 116 -21.09 -4.61 -1.31
C GLU A 116 -21.74 -3.58 -2.24
N ASP A 117 -21.47 -2.27 -2.04
CA ASP A 117 -21.99 -1.16 -2.84
C ASP A 117 -20.86 -0.23 -3.32
N PRO A 118 -20.15 -0.61 -4.42
CA PRO A 118 -19.08 0.20 -4.98
C PRO A 118 -19.52 1.60 -5.39
N GLN A 119 -20.75 1.75 -5.92
CA GLN A 119 -21.26 3.05 -6.33
C GLN A 119 -21.51 3.95 -5.12
N GLY A 120 -22.13 3.42 -4.06
CA GLY A 120 -22.32 4.14 -2.82
C GLY A 120 -21.01 4.58 -2.15
N ALA A 121 -19.95 3.77 -2.28
CA ALA A 121 -18.61 4.14 -1.83
C ALA A 121 -18.03 5.31 -2.63
N VAL A 122 -18.13 5.28 -3.96
CA VAL A 122 -17.69 6.36 -4.86
C VAL A 122 -18.44 7.66 -4.55
N ASP A 123 -19.76 7.59 -4.40
CA ASP A 123 -20.59 8.76 -4.08
C ASP A 123 -20.20 9.35 -2.72
N SER A 124 -19.93 8.51 -1.72
CA SER A 124 -19.47 8.93 -0.40
C SER A 124 -18.10 9.62 -0.47
N LEU A 125 -17.17 9.08 -1.26
CA LEU A 125 -15.85 9.67 -1.47
C LEU A 125 -15.93 11.01 -2.20
N LEU A 126 -16.72 11.12 -3.27
CA LEU A 126 -16.91 12.36 -4.02
C LEU A 126 -17.54 13.47 -3.18
N ASN A 127 -18.44 13.12 -2.25
CA ASN A 127 -19.00 14.07 -1.31
C ASN A 127 -17.94 14.62 -0.34
N ALA A 128 -16.98 13.78 0.08
CA ALA A 128 -15.91 14.17 1.01
C ALA A 128 -14.72 14.86 0.32
N ALA A 129 -14.40 14.45 -0.90
CA ALA A 129 -13.31 14.95 -1.73
C ALA A 129 -13.82 15.28 -3.15
N PRO A 130 -14.49 16.43 -3.33
CA PRO A 130 -14.99 16.84 -4.63
C PRO A 130 -13.85 17.08 -5.63
N GLY A 131 -14.06 16.70 -6.89
CA GLY A 131 -13.13 16.95 -7.99
C GLY A 131 -12.26 15.75 -8.41
N LEU A 132 -12.43 14.61 -7.75
CA LEU A 132 -11.92 13.33 -8.24
C LEU A 132 -12.75 12.84 -9.44
N ASP A 133 -12.13 12.06 -10.32
CA ASP A 133 -12.79 11.47 -11.49
C ASP A 133 -13.67 10.28 -11.06
N PRO A 134 -15.01 10.37 -11.20
CA PRO A 134 -15.93 9.30 -10.78
C PRO A 134 -15.69 7.97 -11.50
N GLU A 135 -15.24 7.99 -12.76
CA GLU A 135 -15.00 6.78 -13.54
C GLU A 135 -13.77 6.03 -13.01
N LEU A 136 -12.69 6.76 -12.75
CA LEU A 136 -11.50 6.21 -12.09
C LEU A 136 -11.85 5.65 -10.70
N LEU A 137 -12.62 6.38 -9.91
CA LEU A 137 -13.00 5.93 -8.56
C LEU A 137 -13.79 4.62 -8.62
N LEU A 138 -14.75 4.50 -9.53
CA LEU A 138 -15.55 3.27 -9.65
C LEU A 138 -14.71 2.09 -10.15
N ALA A 139 -13.87 2.30 -11.17
CA ALA A 139 -12.99 1.26 -11.68
C ALA A 139 -11.99 0.80 -10.61
N SER A 140 -11.41 1.75 -9.86
CA SER A 140 -10.49 1.49 -8.75
C SER A 140 -11.19 0.71 -7.63
N GLN A 141 -12.38 1.12 -7.22
CA GLN A 141 -13.15 0.44 -6.18
C GLN A 141 -13.49 -1.00 -6.59
N LEU A 142 -13.93 -1.22 -7.84
CA LEU A 142 -14.21 -2.55 -8.35
C LEU A 142 -12.96 -3.45 -8.37
N TYR A 143 -11.81 -2.90 -8.76
CA TYR A 143 -10.53 -3.62 -8.67
C TYR A 143 -10.19 -3.98 -7.22
N LEU A 144 -10.28 -3.02 -6.30
CA LEU A 144 -9.87 -3.20 -4.90
C LEU A 144 -10.79 -4.13 -4.10
N ASN A 145 -12.02 -4.36 -4.55
CA ASN A 145 -12.96 -5.27 -3.88
C ASN A 145 -12.40 -6.68 -3.70
N ASP A 146 -11.57 -7.15 -4.63
CA ASP A 146 -10.93 -8.46 -4.53
C ASP A 146 -9.63 -8.44 -3.68
N HIS A 147 -9.20 -7.27 -3.21
CA HIS A 147 -7.90 -7.07 -2.53
C HIS A 147 -8.01 -6.56 -1.08
N TYR A 148 -9.16 -6.06 -0.62
CA TYR A 148 -9.29 -5.53 0.75
C TYR A 148 -9.20 -6.61 1.84
N VAL A 149 -9.64 -7.83 1.52
CA VAL A 149 -9.57 -9.01 2.41
C VAL A 149 -8.69 -10.09 1.79
N ASP A 150 -8.80 -10.27 0.47
CA ASP A 150 -8.05 -11.25 -0.31
C ASP A 150 -8.13 -12.67 0.32
N ASP A 151 -7.00 -13.28 0.66
CA ASP A 151 -6.92 -14.61 1.26
C ASP A 151 -7.02 -14.63 2.80
N ALA A 152 -7.20 -13.46 3.43
CA ALA A 152 -7.27 -13.34 4.87
C ALA A 152 -8.61 -13.83 5.44
N ALA A 153 -8.60 -14.27 6.70
CA ALA A 153 -9.82 -14.71 7.38
C ALA A 153 -10.84 -13.58 7.62
N TYR A 154 -10.35 -12.33 7.77
CA TYR A 154 -11.16 -11.13 7.94
C TYR A 154 -10.36 -9.88 7.58
N TRP A 155 -11.06 -8.80 7.26
CA TRP A 155 -10.44 -7.51 6.92
C TRP A 155 -9.48 -7.03 8.01
N GLY A 156 -8.31 -6.56 7.59
CA GLY A 156 -7.28 -5.99 8.45
C GLY A 156 -6.45 -7.02 9.24
N ALA A 157 -6.73 -8.32 9.10
CA ALA A 157 -5.89 -9.35 9.69
C ALA A 157 -4.45 -9.22 9.18
N MET A 158 -3.48 -9.38 10.09
CA MET A 158 -2.06 -9.32 9.79
C MET A 158 -1.35 -10.52 10.40
N SER A 159 -0.35 -11.05 9.69
CA SER A 159 0.47 -12.15 10.17
C SER A 159 1.82 -11.67 10.70
N GLY A 160 2.26 -12.23 11.83
CA GLY A 160 3.60 -11.96 12.37
C GLY A 160 4.71 -12.41 11.41
N GLN A 161 4.48 -13.44 10.61
CA GLN A 161 5.46 -13.95 9.65
C GLN A 161 5.75 -12.92 8.54
N THR A 162 4.72 -12.23 8.03
CA THR A 162 4.89 -11.14 7.04
C THR A 162 5.73 -10.01 7.63
N TRP A 163 5.42 -9.59 8.86
CA TRP A 163 6.21 -8.57 9.57
C TRP A 163 7.66 -9.00 9.81
N ILE A 164 7.90 -10.26 10.17
CA ILE A 164 9.26 -10.80 10.39
C ILE A 164 10.07 -10.81 9.11
N ARG A 165 9.48 -11.23 7.97
CA ARG A 165 10.15 -11.20 6.67
C ARG A 165 10.54 -9.78 6.28
N PHE A 166 9.58 -8.86 6.31
CA PHE A 166 9.82 -7.47 5.92
C PHE A 166 10.83 -6.77 6.83
N ALA A 167 10.71 -6.94 8.16
CA ALA A 167 11.69 -6.39 9.11
C ALA A 167 13.09 -6.98 8.92
N GLY A 168 13.18 -8.28 8.61
CA GLY A 168 14.44 -8.94 8.28
C GLY A 168 15.08 -8.37 7.02
N TRP A 169 14.28 -8.14 5.97
CA TRP A 169 14.74 -7.47 4.77
C TRP A 169 15.20 -6.04 5.07
N MET A 170 14.43 -5.25 5.84
CA MET A 170 14.84 -3.91 6.25
C MET A 170 16.16 -3.89 7.02
N ASP A 171 16.37 -4.84 7.93
CA ASP A 171 17.62 -4.98 8.70
C ASP A 171 18.82 -5.31 7.80
N GLN A 172 18.66 -6.26 6.87
CA GLN A 172 19.69 -6.62 5.87
C GLN A 172 20.12 -5.42 5.02
N HIS A 173 19.18 -4.54 4.71
CA HIS A 173 19.40 -3.33 3.93
C HIS A 173 19.72 -2.08 4.78
N GLN A 174 19.96 -2.25 6.10
CA GLN A 174 20.33 -1.18 7.02
C GLN A 174 19.30 -0.03 7.11
N LEU A 175 18.02 -0.36 6.93
CA LEU A 175 16.90 0.58 6.99
C LEU A 175 16.33 0.75 8.41
N LEU A 176 16.89 0.05 9.39
CA LEU A 176 16.49 0.13 10.79
C LEU A 176 17.61 0.74 11.62
N ASP A 177 17.31 1.85 12.30
CA ASP A 177 18.27 2.51 13.21
C ASP A 177 18.66 1.63 14.41
N ARG A 178 17.82 0.66 14.75
CA ARG A 178 17.99 -0.24 15.89
C ARG A 178 17.21 -1.53 15.67
N PRO A 179 17.60 -2.63 16.35
CA PRO A 179 16.78 -3.84 16.40
C PRO A 179 15.38 -3.52 16.91
N ILE A 180 14.36 -4.06 16.23
CA ILE A 180 12.96 -3.91 16.61
C ILE A 180 12.40 -5.23 17.14
N ASP A 181 11.50 -5.12 18.11
CA ASP A 181 10.63 -6.23 18.51
C ASP A 181 9.46 -6.27 17.54
N VAL A 182 9.62 -7.05 16.45
CA VAL A 182 8.70 -7.08 15.31
C VAL A 182 7.26 -7.37 15.74
N LEU A 183 7.08 -8.24 16.75
CA LEU A 183 5.74 -8.60 17.23
C LEU A 183 5.06 -7.48 18.03
N LYS A 184 5.76 -6.39 18.32
CA LYS A 184 5.18 -5.15 18.87
C LYS A 184 4.89 -4.10 17.80
N ALA A 185 5.24 -4.35 16.54
CA ALA A 185 4.98 -3.40 15.44
C ALA A 185 3.52 -3.43 14.97
N PHE A 186 2.75 -4.45 15.35
CA PHE A 186 1.34 -4.59 14.99
C PHE A 186 0.54 -5.21 16.15
N ASP A 187 -0.76 -4.93 16.18
CA ASP A 187 -1.69 -5.51 17.14
C ASP A 187 -3.08 -5.68 16.49
N THR A 188 -3.45 -6.93 16.21
CA THR A 188 -4.75 -7.28 15.61
C THR A 188 -5.84 -7.53 16.66
N SER A 189 -5.53 -7.50 17.96
CA SER A 189 -6.49 -7.79 19.03
C SER A 189 -7.61 -6.76 19.19
N PHE A 190 -7.50 -5.63 18.48
CA PHE A 190 -8.51 -4.57 18.45
C PHE A 190 -9.47 -4.69 17.25
N LEU A 191 -9.23 -5.62 16.32
CA LEU A 191 -10.08 -5.85 15.17
C LEU A 191 -11.31 -6.70 15.52
N PRO A 192 -12.48 -6.42 14.92
CA PRO A 192 -13.61 -7.33 15.00
C PRO A 192 -13.30 -8.61 14.21
N GLY A 193 -13.51 -9.78 14.84
CA GLY A 193 -13.17 -11.10 14.27
C GLY A 193 -11.92 -11.74 14.87
N ALA A 194 -11.10 -10.97 15.61
CA ALA A 194 -9.96 -11.52 16.35
C ALA A 194 -10.36 -12.42 17.54
N GLU A 195 -11.64 -12.43 17.91
CA GLU A 195 -12.20 -13.28 18.98
C GLU A 195 -12.62 -14.68 18.47
N ASP A 196 -12.75 -14.85 17.15
CA ASP A 196 -13.28 -16.08 16.51
C ASP A 196 -12.17 -16.97 15.91
N GLY A 197 -10.90 -16.60 16.05
CA GLY A 197 -9.71 -17.34 15.57
C GLY A 197 -8.75 -17.73 16.70
#